data_AF-A0AAV1PS16-F1
#
_entry.id   AF-A0AAV1PS16-F1
#
_cell.length_a   1.000
_cell.length_b   1.000
_cell.length_c   1.000
_cell.angle_alpha   90.00
_cell.angle_beta   90.00
_cell.angle_gamma   90.00
#
_symmetry.space_group_name_H-M   'P 1'
#
loop_
_entity.id
_entity.type
_entity.pdbx_description
1 polymer ?
#
loop_
_entity_poly.entity_id
_entity_poly.type
_entity_poly.pdbx_seq_one_letter_code
_entity_poly.pdbx_strand_id
1 'polypeptide(L)'
;MCSSGLMRRHVCTPMTFASPPGKYVKVIGSLRNYEGQRSLLAMTIRHIKDLNEITSHMLEVVQAHMQRFGKMFDVNMNTTASPLPGRALSRPDGHSEGILPHGLSSMQGEVLQVIRRFSVRADGIGFDNLKTELGYLSMKDIRTSLTFLTNKGHVFSTIDDNHFKSTEH
;
A
#
# COMPACT_ATOMS: atom_id res chain seq x y z
N MET A 1 2.72 21.32 51.63
CA MET A 1 1.72 21.70 50.60
C MET A 1 2.50 21.96 49.33
N CYS A 2 2.27 21.13 48.30
CA CYS A 2 3.13 21.01 47.12
C CYS A 2 3.17 22.29 46.26
N SER A 3 4.39 22.64 45.85
CA SER A 3 4.71 23.68 44.87
C SER A 3 4.06 23.41 43.51
N SER A 4 3.26 24.36 43.03
CA SER A 4 2.69 24.39 41.69
C SER A 4 3.77 24.72 40.66
N GLY A 5 4.31 23.67 40.01
CA GLY A 5 5.21 23.77 38.87
C GLY A 5 4.51 24.32 37.64
N LEU A 6 4.99 25.48 37.18
CA LEU A 6 4.58 26.13 35.94
C LEU A 6 5.12 25.32 34.74
N MET A 7 4.34 24.35 34.26
CA MET A 7 4.59 23.72 32.96
C MET A 7 4.43 24.80 31.87
N ARG A 8 5.55 25.30 31.35
CA ARG A 8 5.55 26.11 30.12
C ARG A 8 5.04 25.23 28.99
N ARG A 9 3.74 25.33 28.68
CA ARG A 9 3.19 24.78 27.45
C ARG A 9 3.93 25.44 26.30
N HIS A 10 4.52 24.63 25.43
CA HIS A 10 4.98 25.07 24.12
C HIS A 10 3.82 25.77 23.42
N VAL A 11 3.88 27.09 23.34
CA VAL A 11 2.98 27.87 22.48
C VAL A 11 3.47 27.62 21.06
N CYS A 12 2.99 26.54 20.45
CA CYS A 12 3.04 26.39 19.02
C CYS A 12 2.01 27.37 18.46
N THR A 13 2.45 28.56 18.05
CA THR A 13 1.57 29.50 17.34
C THR A 13 1.10 28.83 16.06
N PRO A 14 -0.20 28.51 15.90
CA PRO A 14 -0.69 28.04 14.63
C PRO A 14 -0.55 29.16 13.61
N MET A 15 -0.10 28.85 12.40
CA MET A 15 -0.26 29.77 11.28
C MET A 15 -1.77 30.03 11.11
N THR A 16 -2.23 31.20 11.57
CA THR A 16 -3.64 31.57 11.52
C THR A 16 -4.03 31.93 10.09
N PHE A 17 -4.26 30.91 9.27
CA PHE A 17 -4.95 31.08 8.00
C PHE A 17 -6.46 31.18 8.29
N ALA A 18 -6.98 32.40 8.34
CA ALA A 18 -8.41 32.66 8.56
C ALA A 18 -9.11 32.93 7.23
N SER A 19 -9.67 31.88 6.61
CA SER A 19 -10.56 32.01 5.45
C SER A 19 -12.02 32.08 5.88
N PRO A 20 -12.84 32.96 5.28
CA PRO A 20 -14.29 32.93 5.48
C PRO A 20 -14.88 31.55 5.15
N PRO A 21 -15.93 31.10 5.87
CA PRO A 21 -16.60 29.85 5.56
C PRO A 21 -17.15 29.87 4.13
N GLY A 22 -17.13 28.70 3.47
CA GLY A 22 -17.66 28.54 2.10
C GLY A 22 -16.67 28.87 0.98
N LYS A 23 -15.37 29.00 1.26
CA LYS A 23 -14.33 29.18 0.23
C LYS A 23 -13.51 27.91 0.01
N TYR A 24 -13.22 27.61 -1.24
CA TYR A 24 -12.33 26.52 -1.61
C TYR A 24 -10.87 26.88 -1.38
N VAL A 25 -10.14 25.96 -0.76
CA VAL A 25 -8.72 26.10 -0.45
C VAL A 25 -7.98 24.83 -0.83
N LYS A 26 -6.73 24.97 -1.29
CA LYS A 26 -5.79 23.87 -1.46
C LYS A 26 -4.90 23.80 -0.23
N VAL A 27 -4.86 22.64 0.41
CA VAL A 27 -4.06 22.38 1.60
C VAL A 27 -2.99 21.35 1.27
N ILE A 28 -1.75 21.63 1.65
CA ILE A 28 -0.62 20.70 1.54
C ILE A 28 -0.09 20.48 2.96
N GLY A 29 0.07 19.22 3.37
CA GLY A 29 0.41 18.89 4.73
C GLY A 29 0.72 17.41 4.95
N SER A 30 1.01 17.08 6.21
CA SER A 30 1.27 15.71 6.64
C SER A 30 0.04 15.12 7.32
N LEU A 31 -0.40 13.94 6.87
CA LEU A 31 -1.49 13.20 7.48
C LEU A 31 -1.00 12.53 8.77
N ARG A 32 -1.74 12.74 9.86
CA ARG A 32 -1.50 12.12 11.17
C ARG A 32 -2.73 11.34 11.60
N ASN A 33 -2.52 10.29 12.37
CA ASN A 33 -3.58 9.51 12.99
C ASN A 33 -3.31 9.44 14.49
N TYR A 34 -4.23 9.92 15.30
CA TYR A 34 -4.13 9.89 16.77
C TYR A 34 -5.44 9.36 17.33
N GLU A 35 -5.39 8.26 18.09
CA GLU A 35 -6.58 7.60 18.66
C GLU A 35 -7.68 7.31 17.62
N GLY A 36 -7.30 6.96 16.39
CA GLY A 36 -8.23 6.71 15.28
C GLY A 36 -8.76 7.97 14.59
N GLN A 37 -8.46 9.16 15.11
CA GLN A 37 -8.79 10.42 14.47
C GLN A 37 -7.71 10.81 13.46
N ARG A 38 -8.11 10.90 12.18
CA ARG A 38 -7.24 11.38 11.09
C ARG A 38 -7.24 12.90 11.05
N SER A 39 -6.06 13.49 11.14
CA SER A 39 -5.86 14.95 11.14
C SER A 39 -4.77 15.33 10.14
N LEU A 40 -4.95 16.45 9.43
CA LEU A 40 -3.95 16.98 8.50
C LEU A 40 -3.20 18.13 9.15
N LEU A 41 -1.89 17.97 9.38
CA LEU A 41 -1.02 19.06 9.78
C LEU A 41 -0.67 19.89 8.53
N ALA A 42 -1.35 21.01 8.35
CA ALA A 42 -1.16 21.88 7.19
C ALA A 42 0.20 22.60 7.24
N MET A 43 0.99 22.43 6.18
CA MET A 43 2.22 23.16 5.92
C MET A 43 1.96 24.38 5.02
N THR A 44 0.99 24.29 4.13
CA THR A 44 0.62 25.39 3.23
C THR A 44 -0.88 25.35 2.96
N ILE A 45 -1.51 26.51 3.01
CA ILE A 45 -2.92 26.71 2.69
C ILE A 45 -3.02 27.87 1.72
N ARG A 46 -3.71 27.68 0.59
CA ARG A 46 -3.98 28.74 -0.38
C ARG A 46 -5.41 28.72 -0.87
N HIS A 47 -5.97 29.89 -1.15
CA HIS A 47 -7.25 29.99 -1.82
C HIS A 47 -7.17 29.45 -3.26
N ILE A 48 -8.22 28.72 -3.65
CA ILE A 48 -8.42 28.29 -5.04
C ILE A 48 -9.09 29.44 -5.78
N LYS A 49 -8.49 29.87 -6.88
CA LYS A 49 -9.00 30.97 -7.71
C LYS A 49 -9.77 30.44 -8.92
N ASP A 50 -9.27 29.37 -9.51
CA ASP A 50 -9.89 28.68 -10.64
C ASP A 50 -10.49 27.35 -10.17
N LEU A 51 -11.77 27.13 -10.47
CA LEU A 51 -12.46 25.88 -10.11
C LEU A 51 -11.92 24.68 -10.90
N ASN A 52 -11.28 24.90 -12.05
CA ASN A 52 -10.61 23.82 -12.78
C ASN A 52 -9.51 23.14 -11.96
N GLU A 53 -8.93 23.82 -10.95
CA GLU A 53 -7.96 23.22 -10.03
C GLU A 53 -8.57 22.05 -9.25
N ILE A 54 -9.88 22.10 -8.94
CA ILE A 54 -10.59 21.02 -8.23
C ILE A 54 -10.78 19.83 -9.17
N THR A 55 -11.26 20.07 -10.38
CA THR A 55 -11.46 19.02 -11.39
C THR A 55 -10.14 18.35 -11.76
N SER A 56 -9.07 19.12 -11.99
CA SER A 56 -7.72 18.60 -12.23
C SER A 56 -7.25 17.74 -11.06
N HIS A 57 -7.44 18.21 -9.82
CA HIS A 57 -7.05 17.45 -8.64
C HIS A 57 -7.77 16.10 -8.53
N MET A 58 -9.06 16.02 -8.85
CA MET A 58 -9.80 14.75 -8.86
C MET A 58 -9.21 13.77 -9.88
N LEU A 59 -8.90 14.25 -11.09
CA LEU A 59 -8.31 13.42 -12.15
C LEU A 59 -6.89 12.96 -11.78
N GLU A 60 -6.07 13.85 -11.21
CA GLU A 60 -4.73 13.53 -10.71
C GLU A 60 -4.77 12.44 -9.63
N VAL A 61 -5.74 12.50 -8.72
CA VAL A 61 -5.91 11.48 -7.67
C VAL A 61 -6.25 10.12 -8.29
N VAL A 62 -7.19 10.08 -9.24
CA VAL A 62 -7.54 8.85 -9.96
C VAL A 62 -6.34 8.30 -10.72
N GLN A 63 -5.64 9.14 -11.46
CA GLN A 63 -4.45 8.75 -12.22
C GLN A 63 -3.34 8.22 -11.30
N ALA A 64 -3.02 8.93 -10.21
CA ALA A 64 -2.01 8.51 -9.25
C ALA A 64 -2.42 7.20 -8.55
N HIS A 65 -3.71 7.01 -8.27
CA HIS A 65 -4.22 5.75 -7.74
C HIS A 65 -4.05 4.62 -8.77
N MET A 66 -4.43 4.82 -10.02
CA MET A 66 -4.24 3.85 -11.09
C MET A 66 -2.75 3.54 -11.34
N GLN A 67 -1.84 4.49 -11.26
CA GLN A 67 -0.42 4.21 -11.42
C GLN A 67 0.16 3.40 -10.26
N ARG A 68 -0.32 3.66 -9.03
CA ARG A 68 0.16 2.99 -7.82
C ARG A 68 -0.50 1.63 -7.59
N PHE A 69 -1.74 1.45 -8.01
CA PHE A 69 -2.57 0.28 -7.71
C PHE A 69 -3.12 -0.44 -8.95
N GLY A 70 -3.05 0.18 -10.13
CA GLY A 70 -3.66 -0.29 -11.39
C GLY A 70 -2.78 -1.19 -12.25
N LYS A 71 -1.70 -1.78 -11.71
CA LYS A 71 -1.16 -3.02 -12.30
C LYS A 71 -2.10 -4.18 -11.94
N MET A 72 -3.24 -4.26 -12.63
CA MET A 72 -4.05 -5.48 -12.88
C MET A 72 -5.38 -5.09 -13.55
N PHE A 73 -5.32 -4.76 -14.83
CA PHE A 73 -6.46 -4.90 -15.74
C PHE A 73 -5.89 -5.36 -17.08
N ASP A 74 -5.59 -6.65 -17.19
CA ASP A 74 -5.50 -7.29 -18.50
C ASP A 74 -6.94 -7.48 -18.98
N VAL A 75 -7.47 -6.46 -19.67
CA VAL A 75 -8.78 -6.54 -20.31
C VAL A 75 -8.60 -7.32 -21.60
N ASN A 76 -8.50 -8.64 -21.50
CA ASN A 76 -8.55 -9.53 -22.65
C ASN A 76 -10.00 -9.59 -23.19
N MET A 77 -10.34 -8.66 -24.08
CA MET A 77 -11.60 -8.61 -24.84
C MET A 77 -11.64 -9.67 -25.95
N ASN A 78 -11.57 -10.96 -25.62
CA ASN A 78 -11.79 -12.03 -26.61
C ASN A 78 -12.47 -13.31 -26.08
N THR A 79 -13.30 -13.23 -25.04
CA THR A 79 -14.12 -14.38 -24.62
C THR A 79 -15.28 -14.64 -25.60
N THR A 80 -15.00 -15.35 -26.69
CA THR A 80 -15.97 -16.23 -27.32
C THR A 80 -16.02 -17.56 -26.57
N ALA A 81 -17.24 -18.05 -26.39
CA ALA A 81 -17.63 -19.09 -25.45
C ALA A 81 -17.04 -20.49 -25.72
N SER A 82 -16.88 -21.26 -24.62
CA SER A 82 -16.52 -22.68 -24.51
C SER A 82 -17.55 -23.63 -25.18
N PRO A 83 -17.26 -24.93 -25.48
CA PRO A 83 -17.14 -25.98 -24.43
C PRO A 83 -16.17 -27.17 -24.69
N LEU A 84 -15.33 -27.49 -23.68
CA LEU A 84 -14.91 -28.83 -23.15
C LEU A 84 -14.34 -29.93 -24.13
N PRO A 85 -13.97 -31.15 -23.66
CA PRO A 85 -12.82 -31.52 -22.80
C PRO A 85 -11.91 -32.59 -23.47
N GLY A 86 -10.59 -32.57 -23.25
CA GLY A 86 -9.77 -33.73 -23.65
C GLY A 86 -8.26 -33.54 -23.73
N ARG A 87 -7.56 -34.34 -22.91
CA ARG A 87 -6.21 -34.91 -23.08
C ARG A 87 -5.03 -33.97 -23.38
N ALA A 88 -4.15 -33.93 -22.37
CA ALA A 88 -2.70 -34.15 -22.42
C ALA A 88 -1.99 -33.96 -23.77
N LEU A 89 -1.06 -33.01 -23.82
CA LEU A 89 0.40 -33.25 -23.95
C LEU A 89 1.13 -31.93 -24.25
N SER A 90 2.29 -31.79 -23.61
CA SER A 90 3.47 -31.05 -24.09
C SER A 90 3.49 -29.52 -24.02
N ARG A 91 4.28 -29.04 -23.05
CA ARG A 91 5.09 -27.80 -23.08
C ARG A 91 5.85 -27.67 -24.42
N PRO A 92 6.14 -26.45 -24.90
CA PRO A 92 7.34 -25.75 -24.41
C PRO A 92 7.15 -24.27 -24.08
N ASP A 93 7.78 -23.90 -22.97
CA ASP A 93 8.33 -22.59 -22.56
C ASP A 93 7.79 -21.32 -23.24
N GLY A 94 6.85 -20.68 -22.53
CA GLY A 94 6.59 -19.25 -22.56
C GLY A 94 6.13 -18.85 -21.16
N HIS A 95 6.93 -18.05 -20.47
CA HIS A 95 6.79 -17.62 -19.07
C HIS A 95 5.46 -16.87 -18.86
N SER A 96 4.36 -17.62 -18.70
CA SER A 96 3.04 -17.08 -18.39
C SER A 96 2.94 -17.00 -16.87
N GLU A 97 3.00 -15.78 -16.34
CA GLU A 97 2.62 -15.48 -14.95
C GLU A 97 1.16 -15.91 -14.76
N GLY A 98 0.96 -17.14 -14.27
CA GLY A 98 -0.33 -17.62 -13.83
C GLY A 98 -0.77 -16.77 -12.64
N ILE A 99 -1.68 -15.83 -12.88
CA ILE A 99 -2.32 -15.05 -11.84
C ILE A 99 -3.11 -16.02 -10.96
N LEU A 100 -2.71 -16.12 -9.70
CA LEU A 100 -3.38 -16.95 -8.70
C LEU A 100 -4.74 -16.33 -8.35
N PRO A 101 -5.72 -17.13 -7.87
CA PRO A 101 -7.13 -16.74 -7.69
C PRO A 101 -7.40 -15.55 -6.75
N HIS A 102 -6.37 -14.95 -6.15
CA HIS A 102 -6.46 -13.80 -5.24
C HIS A 102 -6.01 -12.48 -5.87
N GLY A 103 -5.79 -12.42 -7.20
CA GLY A 103 -5.22 -11.23 -7.84
C GLY A 103 -3.76 -11.01 -7.43
N LEU A 104 -3.03 -12.09 -7.20
CA LEU A 104 -1.59 -12.09 -6.94
C LEU A 104 -0.88 -12.64 -8.18
N SER A 105 0.22 -12.00 -8.57
CA SER A 105 1.19 -12.62 -9.49
C SER A 105 1.73 -13.92 -8.87
N SER A 106 2.19 -14.86 -9.71
CA SER A 106 2.84 -16.10 -9.26
C SER A 106 3.92 -15.83 -8.21
N MET A 107 4.74 -14.80 -8.43
CA MET A 107 5.83 -14.42 -7.53
C MET A 107 5.33 -13.85 -6.21
N GLN A 108 4.27 -13.03 -6.24
CA GLN A 108 3.65 -12.48 -5.03
C GLN A 108 2.98 -13.57 -4.20
N GLY A 109 2.36 -14.56 -4.87
CA GLY A 109 1.80 -15.73 -4.23
C GLY A 109 2.85 -16.57 -3.52
N GLU A 110 4.00 -16.81 -4.16
CA GLU A 110 5.13 -17.54 -3.55
C GLU A 110 5.68 -16.81 -2.33
N VAL A 111 5.91 -15.49 -2.43
CA VAL A 111 6.36 -14.67 -1.29
C VAL A 111 5.36 -14.75 -0.13
N LEU A 112 4.06 -14.62 -0.43
CA LEU A 112 3.01 -14.70 0.57
C LEU A 112 2.92 -16.09 1.20
N GLN A 113 3.08 -17.17 0.42
CA GLN A 113 3.04 -18.54 0.90
C GLN A 113 4.17 -18.82 1.89
N VAL A 114 5.39 -18.35 1.60
CA VAL A 114 6.52 -18.46 2.52
C VAL A 114 6.21 -17.68 3.81
N ILE A 115 5.76 -16.42 3.70
CA ILE A 115 5.44 -15.62 4.89
C ILE A 115 4.35 -16.28 5.75
N ARG A 116 3.30 -16.85 5.14
CA ARG A 116 2.25 -17.59 5.84
C ARG A 116 2.81 -18.80 6.59
N ARG A 117 3.68 -19.59 5.95
CA ARG A 117 4.34 -20.75 6.58
C ARG A 117 5.11 -20.37 7.86
N PHE A 118 5.75 -19.22 7.86
CA PHE A 118 6.53 -18.74 9.02
C PHE A 118 5.73 -17.82 9.96
N SER A 119 4.46 -17.51 9.65
CA SER A 119 3.61 -16.66 10.50
C SER A 119 3.23 -17.32 11.84
N VAL A 120 3.36 -18.65 11.93
CA VAL A 120 3.20 -19.43 13.17
C VAL A 120 4.23 -19.04 14.24
N ARG A 121 5.42 -18.55 13.83
CA ARG A 121 6.46 -18.13 14.78
C ARG A 121 6.08 -16.80 15.44
N ALA A 122 6.56 -16.57 16.66
CA ALA A 122 6.26 -15.33 17.40
C ALA A 122 6.82 -14.08 16.69
N ASP A 123 8.00 -14.19 16.08
CA ASP A 123 8.75 -13.14 15.37
C ASP A 123 8.36 -12.98 13.89
N GLY A 124 7.80 -14.02 13.26
CA GLY A 124 7.53 -14.04 11.82
C GLY A 124 8.76 -14.49 11.02
N ILE A 125 8.93 -13.95 9.80
CA ILE A 125 10.11 -14.21 8.96
C ILE A 125 10.89 -12.92 8.68
N GLY A 126 12.20 -12.97 8.93
CA GLY A 126 13.12 -11.89 8.56
C GLY A 126 13.43 -11.86 7.05
N PHE A 127 13.73 -10.67 6.51
CA PHE A 127 14.03 -10.48 5.09
C PHE A 127 15.17 -11.38 4.57
N ASP A 128 16.23 -11.58 5.36
CA ASP A 128 17.34 -12.45 4.96
C ASP A 128 16.93 -13.92 4.85
N ASN A 129 16.11 -14.41 5.78
CA ASN A 129 15.58 -15.78 5.73
C ASN A 129 14.59 -15.94 4.57
N LEU A 130 13.77 -14.92 4.31
CA LEU A 130 12.85 -14.89 3.16
C LEU A 130 13.63 -14.96 1.84
N LYS A 131 14.76 -14.26 1.75
CA LYS A 131 15.68 -14.31 0.60
C LYS A 131 16.31 -15.70 0.44
N THR A 132 16.65 -16.38 1.53
CA THR A 132 17.18 -17.75 1.48
C THR A 132 16.14 -18.73 0.94
N GLU A 133 14.88 -18.64 1.40
CA GLU A 133 13.79 -19.51 0.91
C GLU A 133 13.43 -19.22 -0.56
N LEU A 134 13.52 -17.95 -0.98
CA LEU A 134 13.20 -17.50 -2.34
C LEU A 134 14.46 -17.20 -3.15
N GLY A 135 15.51 -18.01 -3.01
CA GLY A 135 16.83 -17.75 -3.59
C GLY A 135 16.88 -17.67 -5.13
N TYR A 136 15.82 -18.11 -5.81
CA TYR A 136 15.67 -17.98 -7.27
C TYR A 136 15.11 -16.61 -7.70
N LEU A 137 14.56 -15.82 -6.78
CA LEU A 137 14.03 -14.48 -7.05
C LEU A 137 15.07 -13.40 -6.80
N SER A 138 15.02 -12.33 -7.58
CA SER A 138 15.89 -11.18 -7.34
C SER A 138 15.48 -10.44 -6.07
N MET A 139 16.46 -9.85 -5.36
CA MET A 139 16.17 -9.03 -4.17
C MET A 139 15.19 -7.89 -4.46
N LYS A 140 15.23 -7.34 -5.69
CA LYS A 140 14.34 -6.27 -6.12
C LYS A 140 12.90 -6.75 -6.21
N ASP A 141 12.70 -7.96 -6.72
CA ASP A 141 11.37 -8.53 -6.90
C ASP A 141 10.74 -8.97 -5.57
N ILE A 142 11.55 -9.52 -4.66
CA ILE A 142 11.11 -9.83 -3.30
C ILE A 142 10.65 -8.54 -2.59
N ARG A 143 11.45 -7.46 -2.64
CA ARG A 143 11.07 -6.17 -2.04
C ARG A 143 9.83 -5.56 -2.67
N THR A 144 9.70 -5.65 -3.99
CA THR A 144 8.53 -5.14 -4.72
C THR A 144 7.27 -5.91 -4.34
N SER A 145 7.36 -7.24 -4.27
CA SER A 145 6.27 -8.12 -3.84
C SER A 145 5.87 -7.84 -2.40
N LEU A 146 6.84 -7.65 -1.51
CA LEU A 146 6.60 -7.35 -0.11
C LEU A 146 5.90 -6.01 0.07
N THR A 147 6.36 -4.97 -0.65
CA THR A 147 5.72 -3.65 -0.65
C THR A 147 4.25 -3.75 -1.11
N PHE A 148 4.00 -4.54 -2.15
CA PHE A 148 2.65 -4.77 -2.65
C PHE A 148 1.77 -5.52 -1.63
N LEU A 149 2.27 -6.61 -1.05
CA LEU A 149 1.55 -7.41 -0.06
C LEU A 149 1.23 -6.61 1.21
N THR A 150 2.15 -5.76 1.66
CA THR A 150 1.93 -4.84 2.78
C THR A 150 0.87 -3.80 2.44
N ASN A 151 0.95 -3.16 1.26
CA ASN A 151 -0.03 -2.16 0.83
C ASN A 151 -1.44 -2.74 0.63
N LYS A 152 -1.55 -4.02 0.24
CA LYS A 152 -2.82 -4.75 0.12
C LYS A 152 -3.35 -5.25 1.46
N GLY A 153 -2.54 -5.19 2.52
CA GLY A 153 -2.91 -5.66 3.85
C GLY A 153 -2.81 -7.17 4.05
N HIS A 154 -2.13 -7.90 3.14
CA HIS A 154 -1.89 -9.34 3.30
C HIS A 154 -0.75 -9.64 4.27
N VAL A 155 0.19 -8.70 4.42
CA VAL A 155 1.40 -8.82 5.24
C VAL A 155 1.56 -7.55 6.08
N PHE A 156 2.12 -7.67 7.27
CA PHE A 156 2.51 -6.56 8.13
C PHE A 156 3.90 -6.80 8.75
N SER A 157 4.59 -5.73 9.15
CA SER A 157 5.85 -5.82 9.89
C SER A 157 5.61 -6.05 11.38
N THR A 158 6.45 -6.85 12.04
CA THR A 158 6.26 -7.24 13.44
C THR A 158 7.15 -6.42 14.38
N ILE A 159 8.31 -6.96 14.74
CA ILE A 159 9.23 -6.42 15.75
C ILE A 159 10.13 -5.33 15.19
N ASP A 160 10.41 -5.38 13.89
CA ASP A 160 11.19 -4.38 13.17
C ASP A 160 10.72 -4.28 11.71
N ASP A 161 11.31 -3.36 10.95
CA ASP A 161 10.97 -3.12 9.55
C ASP A 161 11.35 -4.25 8.58
N ASN A 162 12.07 -5.28 9.07
CA ASN A 162 12.59 -6.40 8.29
C ASN A 162 11.97 -7.76 8.68
N HIS A 163 11.03 -7.81 9.64
CA HIS A 163 10.32 -9.02 10.04
C HIS A 163 8.85 -8.95 9.62
N PHE A 164 8.36 -9.99 8.95
CA PHE A 164 7.06 -9.99 8.28
C PHE A 164 6.17 -11.14 8.74
N LYS A 165 4.86 -10.86 8.85
CA LYS A 165 3.79 -11.84 9.10
C LYS A 165 2.61 -11.63 8.19
N SER A 166 1.86 -12.69 7.91
CA SER A 166 0.60 -12.60 7.18
C SER A 166 -0.54 -12.18 8.11
N THR A 167 -1.45 -11.37 7.57
CA THR A 167 -2.67 -10.92 8.26
C THR A 167 -3.73 -12.02 8.38
N GLU A 168 -3.69 -13.00 7.48
CA GLU A 168 -4.59 -14.16 7.50
C GLU A 168 -3.82 -15.40 7.96
N HIS A 169 -4.36 -16.07 8.98
CA HIS A 169 -3.75 -17.21 9.69
C HIS A 169 -4.19 -18.56 9.09
#